data_AF-A0A9D9AHN1-F1
#
_entry.id   AF-A0A9D9AHN1-F1
#
_cell.length_a   1.000
_cell.length_b   1.000
_cell.length_c   1.000
_cell.angle_alpha   90.00
_cell.angle_beta   90.00
_cell.angle_gamma   90.00
#
_symmetry.space_group_name_H-M   'P 1'
#
loop_
_entity.id
_entity.type
_entity.pdbx_description
1 polymer ?
#
loop_
_entity_poly.entity_id
_entity_poly.type
_entity_poly.pdbx_seq_one_letter_code
_entity_poly.pdbx_strand_id
1 'polypeptide(L)'
;MGSGPDAVRKVRRSSGARPAARPGGGGASGRLETGVQVYWDFHDFPGAFPVQVVEVEANKRIVLQWDADAPETDDSGSNYTTVIMRFEPIDGDRTLVSISEEGFRRTPAGEKASYMNCQGWMQMICAMKAYVEHGINLRDGMFK
;
A
#
# COMPACT_ATOMS: atom_id res chain seq x y z
N MET A 1 40.14 -4.06 -3.44
CA MET A 1 39.74 -3.22 -2.30
C MET A 1 38.80 -2.17 -2.87
N GLY A 2 37.49 -2.32 -2.96
CA GLY A 2 36.52 -2.87 -2.01
C GLY A 2 35.48 -1.77 -1.81
N SER A 3 34.63 -1.55 -2.82
CA SER A 3 33.50 -0.60 -2.76
C SER A 3 32.49 -1.11 -1.73
N GLY A 4 32.28 -0.35 -0.66
CA GLY A 4 31.30 -0.67 0.38
C GLY A 4 29.86 -0.38 -0.11
N PRO A 5 28.85 -1.14 0.34
CA PRO A 5 27.49 -0.96 -0.11
C PRO A 5 26.82 0.24 0.57
N ASP A 6 26.00 0.94 -0.22
CA ASP A 6 25.10 2.00 0.18
C ASP A 6 24.26 1.60 1.41
N ALA A 7 24.44 2.36 2.49
CA ALA A 7 23.68 2.20 3.70
C ALA A 7 22.23 2.67 3.45
N VAL A 8 21.31 1.72 3.48
CA VAL A 8 19.87 1.95 3.62
C VAL A 8 19.64 2.92 4.77
N ARG A 9 19.28 4.16 4.42
CA ARG A 9 19.00 5.24 5.36
C ARG A 9 17.81 4.84 6.23
N LYS A 10 18.08 4.44 7.48
CA LYS A 10 17.06 4.24 8.53
C LYS A 10 16.18 5.49 8.59
N VAL A 11 14.96 5.40 8.06
CA VAL A 11 13.96 6.45 8.22
C VAL A 11 13.50 6.43 9.67
N ARG A 12 14.00 7.41 10.42
CA ARG A 12 13.65 7.68 11.82
C ARG A 12 12.13 7.84 11.92
N ARG A 13 11.49 7.14 12.87
CA ARG A 13 10.09 7.39 13.26
C ARG A 13 9.93 8.90 13.52
N SER A 14 9.23 9.60 12.63
CA SER A 14 8.80 10.97 12.91
C SER A 14 7.58 10.87 13.82
N SER A 15 7.74 11.31 15.07
CA SER A 15 6.66 11.46 16.04
C SER A 15 5.79 12.68 15.70
N GLY A 16 5.33 12.79 14.45
CA GLY A 16 4.35 13.78 14.05
C GLY A 16 2.97 13.38 14.56
N ALA A 17 2.22 14.32 15.12
CA ALA A 17 0.85 14.08 15.56
C ALA A 17 0.01 13.54 14.39
N ARG A 18 -0.76 12.46 14.63
CA ARG A 18 -1.73 11.90 13.68
C ARG A 18 -2.68 13.02 13.24
N PRO A 19 -2.72 13.44 11.96
CA PRO A 19 -3.83 14.23 11.48
C PRO A 19 -5.11 13.40 11.65
N ALA A 20 -6.16 14.02 12.18
CA ALA A 20 -7.46 13.37 12.26
C ALA A 20 -7.92 13.03 10.84
N ALA A 21 -8.19 11.75 10.57
CA ALA A 21 -8.96 11.37 9.39
C ALA A 21 -10.28 12.15 9.41
N ARG A 22 -10.72 12.66 8.26
CA ARG A 22 -12.02 13.33 8.17
C ARG A 22 -13.08 12.31 8.59
N PRO A 23 -13.99 12.64 9.53
CA PRO A 23 -15.01 11.70 9.94
C PRO A 23 -16.00 11.49 8.79
N GLY A 24 -16.10 10.24 8.32
CA GLY A 24 -17.12 9.76 7.40
C GLY A 24 -16.67 9.70 5.94
N GLY A 25 -16.56 8.49 5.41
CA GLY A 25 -16.27 8.23 4.00
C GLY A 25 -14.85 7.73 3.82
N GLY A 26 -14.68 6.46 3.44
CA GLY A 26 -13.36 5.92 3.09
C GLY A 26 -12.61 6.87 2.13
N GLY A 27 -11.31 7.05 2.36
CA GLY A 27 -10.56 8.11 1.68
C GLY A 27 -9.08 8.16 2.04
N ALA A 28 -8.33 8.99 1.32
CA ALA A 28 -6.91 9.25 1.57
C ALA A 28 -6.70 10.72 1.98
N SER A 29 -5.81 10.97 2.94
CA SER A 29 -5.55 12.31 3.47
C SER A 29 -4.81 13.25 2.51
N GLY A 30 -4.30 12.76 1.38
CA GLY A 30 -3.50 13.55 0.44
C GLY A 30 -3.10 12.78 -0.83
N ARG A 31 -2.36 13.46 -1.72
CA ARG A 31 -1.77 12.84 -2.92
C ARG A 31 -0.61 11.93 -2.53
N LEU A 32 -0.37 10.90 -3.34
CA LEU A 32 0.81 10.07 -3.22
C LEU A 32 2.00 10.83 -3.83
N GLU A 33 2.87 11.35 -2.98
CA GLU A 33 4.11 12.01 -3.36
C GLU A 33 5.29 11.33 -2.64
N THR A 34 6.41 11.15 -3.34
CA THR A 34 7.59 10.47 -2.80
C THR A 34 8.03 11.09 -1.46
N GLY A 35 8.21 10.25 -0.45
CA GLY A 35 8.69 10.63 0.87
C GLY A 35 7.63 11.14 1.85
N VAL A 36 6.36 11.24 1.43
CA VAL A 36 5.27 11.65 2.33
C VAL A 36 4.62 10.46 3.03
N GLN A 37 4.00 10.73 4.19
CA GLN A 37 3.06 9.81 4.82
C GLN A 37 1.64 10.27 4.50
N VAL A 38 0.82 9.37 3.96
CA VAL A 38 -0.63 9.58 3.83
C VAL A 38 -1.38 8.68 4.80
N TYR A 39 -2.62 9.02 5.07
CA TYR A 39 -3.51 8.23 5.92
C TYR A 39 -4.68 7.75 5.09
N TRP A 40 -4.95 6.46 5.11
CA TRP A 40 -6.12 5.85 4.50
C TRP A 40 -7.15 5.53 5.56
N ASP A 41 -8.42 5.74 5.24
CA ASP A 41 -9.55 5.39 6.09
C ASP A 41 -10.45 4.42 5.32
N PHE A 42 -10.93 3.39 6.01
CA PHE A 42 -11.76 2.34 5.45
C PHE A 42 -12.98 2.17 6.35
N HIS A 43 -14.19 2.11 5.76
CA HIS A 43 -15.41 2.02 6.57
C HIS A 43 -15.50 0.73 7.41
N ASP A 44 -14.96 -0.36 6.86
CA ASP A 44 -14.89 -1.69 7.47
C ASP A 44 -13.80 -1.82 8.54
N PHE A 45 -12.91 -0.83 8.66
CA PHE A 45 -11.83 -0.83 9.64
C PHE A 45 -11.69 0.52 10.33
N PRO A 46 -12.17 0.66 11.59
CA PRO A 46 -12.12 1.92 12.29
C PRO A 46 -10.68 2.35 12.57
N GLY A 47 -10.24 3.43 11.92
CA GLY A 47 -8.97 4.10 12.20
C GLY A 47 -8.18 4.47 10.96
N ALA A 48 -7.42 5.56 11.07
CA ALA A 48 -6.53 6.01 10.01
C ALA A 48 -5.31 5.09 9.91
N PHE A 49 -5.16 4.44 8.76
CA PHE A 49 -4.04 3.57 8.39
C PHE A 49 -2.89 4.41 7.81
N PRO A 50 -1.75 4.50 8.51
CA PRO A 50 -0.59 5.23 8.00
C PRO A 50 0.05 4.46 6.84
N VAL A 51 0.23 5.13 5.71
CA VAL A 51 0.87 4.60 4.51
C VAL A 51 2.07 5.48 4.18
N GLN A 52 3.27 4.87 4.18
CA GLN A 52 4.48 5.55 3.75
C GLN A 52 4.60 5.46 2.23
N VAL A 53 4.74 6.61 1.58
CA VAL A 53 4.97 6.69 0.14
C VAL A 53 6.48 6.68 -0.09
N VAL A 54 7.03 5.52 -0.41
CA VAL A 54 8.49 5.34 -0.57
C VAL A 54 8.96 5.94 -1.89
N GLU A 55 8.21 5.72 -2.98
CA GLU A 55 8.58 6.17 -4.33
C GLU A 55 7.32 6.33 -5.18
N VAL A 56 7.26 7.39 -5.97
CA VAL A 56 6.27 7.58 -7.04
C VAL A 56 7.02 7.99 -8.30
N GLU A 57 6.98 7.13 -9.32
CA GLU A 57 7.35 7.47 -10.69
C GLU A 57 6.05 7.61 -11.49
N ALA A 58 5.75 8.83 -11.92
CA ALA A 58 4.49 9.17 -12.57
C ALA A 58 4.19 8.20 -13.74
N ASN A 59 2.97 7.65 -13.73
CA ASN A 59 2.43 6.72 -14.74
C ASN A 59 3.22 5.41 -14.92
N LYS A 60 4.11 5.05 -13.99
CA LYS A 60 4.97 3.87 -14.13
C LYS A 60 5.05 3.02 -12.88
N ARG A 61 5.25 3.64 -11.71
CA ARG A 61 5.55 2.89 -10.48
C ARG A 61 5.13 3.63 -9.23
N ILE A 62 4.59 2.89 -8.28
CA ILE A 62 4.33 3.36 -6.91
C ILE A 62 4.89 2.32 -5.94
N VAL A 63 5.65 2.78 -4.94
CA VAL A 63 6.16 1.94 -3.84
C VAL A 63 5.63 2.49 -2.52
N LEU A 64 4.94 1.63 -1.78
CA LEU A 64 4.33 1.95 -0.49
C LEU A 64 4.88 1.03 0.60
N GLN A 65 4.82 1.47 1.85
CA GLN A 65 5.20 0.66 3.00
C GLN A 65 4.28 0.89 4.20
N TRP A 66 3.94 -0.18 4.91
CA TRP A 66 3.16 -0.19 6.16
C TRP A 66 3.42 -1.45 6.97
N ASP A 67 2.98 -1.47 8.22
CA ASP A 67 3.12 -2.62 9.10
C ASP A 67 2.22 -3.77 8.64
N ALA A 68 2.72 -5.00 8.63
CA ALA A 68 1.90 -6.19 8.41
C ALA A 68 0.90 -6.37 9.56
N ASP A 69 -0.28 -6.91 9.24
CA ASP A 69 -1.25 -7.39 10.24
C ASP A 69 -0.83 -8.75 10.82
N ALA A 70 0.38 -8.78 11.40
CA ALA A 70 0.97 -9.93 12.07
C ALA A 70 1.92 -9.42 13.18
N PRO A 71 1.92 -10.06 14.37
CA PRO A 71 2.74 -9.62 15.50
C PRO A 71 4.23 -9.88 15.32
N GLU A 72 4.63 -10.77 14.41
CA GLU A 72 6.02 -11.19 14.26
C GLU A 72 6.86 -10.16 13.50
N THR A 73 8.05 -9.88 14.04
CA THR A 73 9.04 -8.99 13.43
C THR A 73 10.21 -9.76 12.83
N ASP A 74 10.98 -9.09 11.98
CA ASP A 74 12.31 -9.51 11.56
C ASP A 74 13.37 -9.33 12.66
N ASP A 75 14.62 -9.72 12.38
CA ASP A 75 15.76 -9.59 13.30
C ASP A 75 16.07 -8.13 13.70
N SER A 76 15.58 -7.16 12.91
CA SER A 76 15.72 -5.73 13.19
C SER A 76 14.57 -5.17 14.03
N GLY A 77 13.57 -6.00 14.37
CA GLY A 77 12.36 -5.61 15.08
C GLY A 77 11.31 -4.94 14.19
N SER A 78 11.40 -5.11 12.87
CA SER A 78 10.47 -4.54 11.88
C SER A 78 9.48 -5.59 11.38
N ASN A 79 8.21 -5.23 11.24
CA ASN A 79 7.17 -6.03 10.59
C ASN A 79 6.62 -5.35 9.32
N TYR A 80 7.38 -4.43 8.72
CA TYR A 80 6.94 -3.73 7.52
C TYR A 80 6.77 -4.68 6.31
N THR A 81 5.72 -4.44 5.53
CA THR A 81 5.58 -4.93 4.16
C THR A 81 5.81 -3.80 3.17
N THR A 82 6.31 -4.16 1.99
CA THR A 82 6.54 -3.24 0.88
C THR A 82 5.62 -3.63 -0.27
N VAL A 83 4.81 -2.68 -0.72
CA VAL A 83 3.94 -2.84 -1.87
C VAL A 83 4.56 -2.15 -3.07
N ILE A 84 4.64 -2.85 -4.19
CA ILE A 84 5.14 -2.33 -5.45
C ILE A 84 4.03 -2.48 -6.47
N MET A 85 3.54 -1.34 -6.96
CA MET A 85 2.61 -1.26 -8.08
C MET A 85 3.38 -0.84 -9.33
N ARG A 86 3.15 -1.52 -10.45
CA ARG A 86 3.73 -1.19 -11.75
C ARG A 86 2.64 -1.03 -12.78
N PHE A 87 2.86 -0.07 -13.68
CA PHE A 87 1.98 0.27 -14.78
C PHE A 87 2.80 0.17 -16.06
N GLU A 88 2.50 -0.83 -16.88
CA GLU A 88 3.26 -1.13 -18.10
C GLU A 88 2.34 -1.00 -19.31
N PRO A 89 2.72 -0.25 -20.35
CA PRO A 89 1.94 -0.21 -21.57
C PRO A 89 1.96 -1.59 -22.23
N ILE A 90 0.80 -2.04 -22.69
CA ILE A 90 0.66 -3.20 -23.58
C ILE A 90 -0.04 -2.74 -24.87
N ASP A 91 -0.20 -3.60 -25.88
CA ASP A 91 -0.61 -3.15 -27.22
C ASP A 91 -1.87 -2.28 -27.21
N GLY A 92 -1.82 -1.18 -27.96
CA GLY A 92 -2.90 -0.19 -28.05
C GLY A 92 -2.86 0.82 -26.91
N ASP A 93 -4.03 1.09 -26.33
CA ASP A 93 -4.29 2.02 -25.22
C ASP A 93 -4.41 1.30 -23.86
N ARG A 94 -3.92 0.07 -23.77
CA ARG A 94 -4.09 -0.81 -22.62
C ARG A 94 -2.88 -0.73 -21.69
N THR A 95 -3.13 -0.93 -20.40
CA THR A 95 -2.08 -0.96 -19.35
C THR A 95 -2.15 -2.27 -18.60
N LEU A 96 -1.02 -2.97 -18.49
CA LEU A 96 -0.83 -4.05 -17.52
C LEU A 96 -0.55 -3.42 -16.15
N VAL A 97 -1.40 -3.74 -15.18
CA VAL A 97 -1.20 -3.35 -13.78
C VAL A 97 -0.77 -4.58 -13.00
N SER A 98 0.39 -4.51 -12.36
CA SER A 98 0.89 -5.57 -11.49
C SER A 98 1.14 -5.02 -10.08
N ILE A 99 0.74 -5.79 -9.08
CA ILE A 99 0.91 -5.46 -7.65
C ILE A 99 1.58 -6.64 -6.97
N SER A 100 2.68 -6.37 -6.29
CA SER A 100 3.34 -7.32 -5.39
C SER A 100 3.46 -6.71 -4.01
N GLU A 101 3.24 -7.52 -2.98
CA GLU A 101 3.52 -7.15 -1.59
C GLU A 101 4.48 -8.16 -0.99
N GLU A 102 5.59 -7.67 -0.45
CA GLU A 102 6.66 -8.48 0.13
C GLU A 102 6.95 -8.07 1.57
N GLY A 103 7.70 -8.89 2.30
CA GLY A 103 8.08 -8.62 3.69
C GLY A 103 7.25 -9.36 4.74
N PHE A 104 6.27 -10.17 4.33
CA PHE A 104 5.55 -11.06 5.25
C PHE A 104 6.48 -12.10 5.89
N ARG A 105 6.22 -12.40 7.17
CA ARG A 105 6.97 -13.43 7.89
C ARG A 105 6.55 -14.82 7.43
N ARG A 106 7.51 -15.75 7.40
CA ARG A 106 7.26 -17.17 7.11
C ARG A 106 6.74 -17.91 8.35
N THR A 107 5.63 -17.43 8.88
CA THR A 107 4.86 -18.03 9.98
C THR A 107 3.42 -18.20 9.54
N PRO A 108 2.62 -19.06 10.19
CA PRO A 108 1.20 -19.19 9.86
C PRO A 108 0.42 -17.86 9.89
N ALA A 109 0.77 -16.95 10.81
CA ALA A 109 0.16 -15.63 10.89
C ALA A 109 0.59 -14.73 9.72
N GLY A 110 1.89 -14.69 9.39
CA GLY A 110 2.39 -13.92 8.25
C GLY A 110 1.88 -14.43 6.90
N GLU A 111 1.73 -15.75 6.75
CA GLU A 111 1.12 -16.38 5.57
C GLU A 111 -0.35 -15.99 5.44
N LYS A 112 -1.12 -16.08 6.53
CA LYS A 112 -2.51 -15.64 6.55
C LYS A 112 -2.65 -14.17 6.19
N ALA A 113 -1.81 -13.29 6.75
CA ALA A 113 -1.79 -11.86 6.45
C ALA A 113 -1.51 -11.60 4.96
N SER A 114 -0.54 -12.32 4.38
CA SER A 114 -0.21 -12.25 2.94
C SER A 114 -1.42 -12.58 2.06
N TYR A 115 -2.14 -13.66 2.35
CA TYR A 115 -3.32 -14.04 1.56
C TYR A 115 -4.49 -13.07 1.74
N MET A 116 -4.72 -12.55 2.94
CA MET A 116 -5.74 -11.53 3.18
C MET A 116 -5.46 -10.24 2.39
N ASN A 117 -4.22 -9.76 2.40
CA ASN A 117 -3.84 -8.59 1.60
C ASN A 117 -3.93 -8.88 0.09
N CYS A 118 -3.53 -10.07 -0.35
CA CYS A 118 -3.67 -10.49 -1.76
C CYS A 118 -5.13 -10.43 -2.22
N GLN A 119 -6.08 -10.88 -1.40
CA GLN A 119 -7.52 -10.78 -1.68
C GLN A 119 -7.98 -9.32 -1.76
N GLY A 120 -7.51 -8.46 -0.85
CA GLY A 120 -7.77 -7.02 -0.88
C GLY A 120 -7.26 -6.35 -2.16
N TRP A 121 -6.04 -6.69 -2.60
CA TRP A 121 -5.45 -6.19 -3.86
C TRP A 121 -6.23 -6.65 -5.09
N MET A 122 -6.64 -7.91 -5.12
CA MET A 122 -7.51 -8.42 -6.19
C MET A 122 -8.82 -7.62 -6.27
N GLN A 123 -9.48 -7.38 -5.13
CA GLN A 123 -10.72 -6.59 -5.08
C GLN A 123 -10.48 -5.15 -5.56
N MET A 124 -9.38 -4.53 -5.12
CA MET A 124 -9.00 -3.19 -5.54
C MET A 124 -8.84 -3.10 -7.06
N ILE A 125 -8.09 -4.02 -7.68
CA ILE A 125 -7.89 -4.04 -9.13
C ILE A 125 -9.21 -4.26 -9.87
N CYS A 126 -10.09 -5.15 -9.40
CA CYS A 126 -11.40 -5.35 -10.00
C CYS A 126 -12.26 -4.08 -9.98
N ALA A 127 -12.31 -3.39 -8.83
CA ALA A 127 -13.03 -2.13 -8.68
C ALA A 127 -12.44 -1.02 -9.55
N MET A 128 -11.11 -0.88 -9.58
CA MET A 128 -10.41 0.10 -10.42
C MET A 128 -10.68 -0.14 -11.90
N LYS A 129 -10.64 -1.39 -12.36
CA LYS A 129 -10.93 -1.75 -13.75
C LYS A 129 -12.35 -1.35 -14.14
N ALA A 130 -13.36 -1.73 -13.35
CA ALA A 130 -14.75 -1.36 -13.61
C ALA A 130 -14.98 0.16 -13.62
N TYR A 131 -14.29 0.88 -12.74
CA TYR A 131 -14.37 2.34 -12.69
C TYR A 131 -13.72 2.99 -13.93
N VAL A 132 -12.49 2.63 -14.28
CA VAL A 132 -11.75 3.25 -15.38
C VAL A 132 -12.36 2.91 -16.75
N GLU A 133 -12.83 1.68 -16.95
CA GLU A 133 -13.33 1.22 -18.26
C GLU A 133 -14.83 1.48 -18.46
N HIS A 134 -15.61 1.55 -17.39
CA HIS A 134 -17.07 1.62 -17.49
C HIS A 134 -17.71 2.71 -16.62
N GLY A 135 -16.94 3.44 -15.82
CA GLY A 135 -17.48 4.45 -14.89
C GLY A 135 -18.30 3.86 -13.74
N ILE A 136 -18.20 2.55 -13.48
CA ILE A 136 -18.97 1.86 -12.44
C ILE A 136 -18.17 1.84 -11.14
N ASN A 137 -18.72 2.42 -10.07
CA ASN A 137 -18.14 2.31 -8.74
C ASN A 137 -18.64 1.03 -8.04
N LEU A 138 -17.88 -0.07 -8.15
CA LEU A 138 -18.21 -1.34 -7.49
C LEU A 138 -18.22 -1.26 -5.96
N ARG A 139 -17.61 -0.22 -5.37
CA ARG A 139 -17.57 -0.05 -3.91
C ARG A 139 -18.78 0.71 -3.36
N ASP A 140 -19.63 1.29 -4.21
CA ASP A 140 -20.86 1.91 -3.72
C ASP A 140 -21.77 0.84 -3.09
N GLY A 141 -22.28 1.12 -1.90
CA GLY A 141 -23.07 0.15 -1.14
C GLY A 141 -22.25 -0.86 -0.33
N MET A 142 -20.96 -1.01 -0.58
CA MET A 142 -20.11 -1.95 0.15
C MET A 142 -19.55 -1.33 1.44
N PHE A 143 -19.29 -2.18 2.44
CA PHE A 143 -18.59 -1.82 3.69
C PHE A 143 -19.26 -0.70 4.50
N LYS A 144 -20.55 -0.43 4.28
CA LYS A 144 -21.35 0.57 5.01
C LYS A 144 -21.67 0.14 6.44
#